data_AF-A0AAX2UJE6-F1
#
_entry.id   AF-A0AAX2UJE6-F1
#
_cell.length_a   1.000
_cell.length_b   1.000
_cell.length_c   1.000
_cell.angle_alpha   90.00
_cell.angle_beta   90.00
_cell.angle_gamma   90.00
#
_symmetry.space_group_name_H-M   'P 1'
#
loop_
_entity.id
_entity.type
_entity.pdbx_description
1 polymer ?
#
loop_
_entity_poly.entity_id
_entity_poly.type
_entity_poly.pdbx_seq_one_letter_code
_entity_poly.pdbx_strand_id
1 'polypeptide(L)'
;MSRNVFDLMEFVSKYTKDLLDEFEELEEDGVDVYQYLNDYQAKYQAKLEEFFDSEYGEAFEFNASDIFGLKDEVKKAKKDFLLDIYSYASFEDFQKFNDYKKVAGFNNVLNYLSHIPHDFHIELYENHQKLFGDLRFSEIEGEVEKLFFELHDEVYSKFENKLISLDNELPYFYPQDEKELVYLLSKFEPNRVCESPFLRRKQ
;
A
#
# COMPACT_ATOMS: atom_id res chain seq x y z
N MET A 1 3.88 16.03 -10.62
CA MET A 1 3.09 15.13 -9.77
C MET A 1 3.40 13.74 -10.25
N SER A 2 4.32 13.05 -9.55
CA SER A 2 4.48 11.62 -9.76
C SER A 2 3.13 10.97 -9.48
N ARG A 3 2.70 10.05 -10.35
CA ARG A 3 1.48 9.29 -10.09
C ARG A 3 1.75 8.32 -8.95
N ASN A 4 0.73 8.07 -8.13
CA ASN A 4 0.76 6.93 -7.23
C ASN A 4 1.05 5.65 -8.04
N VAL A 5 1.79 4.72 -7.43
CA VAL A 5 2.18 3.46 -8.09
C VAL A 5 0.95 2.62 -8.42
N PHE A 6 -0.08 2.66 -7.56
CA PHE A 6 -1.29 1.86 -7.72
C PHE A 6 -2.56 2.72 -7.67
N ASP A 7 -3.59 2.28 -8.38
CA ASP A 7 -4.97 2.71 -8.13
C ASP A 7 -5.57 1.80 -7.05
N LEU A 8 -5.90 2.39 -5.90
CA LEU A 8 -6.33 1.68 -4.70
C LEU A 8 -7.84 1.70 -4.49
N MET A 9 -8.59 2.40 -5.35
CA MET A 9 -10.03 2.64 -5.14
C MET A 9 -10.82 1.33 -5.05
N GLU A 10 -10.58 0.41 -5.99
CA GLU A 10 -11.28 -0.88 -6.01
C GLU A 10 -10.94 -1.74 -4.79
N PHE A 11 -9.68 -1.72 -4.35
CA PHE A 11 -9.26 -2.43 -3.15
C PHE A 11 -9.96 -1.87 -1.90
N VAL A 12 -9.90 -0.57 -1.69
CA VAL A 12 -10.50 0.09 -0.51
C VAL A 12 -12.00 -0.16 -0.47
N SER A 13 -12.69 -0.03 -1.61
CA SER A 13 -14.13 -0.31 -1.69
C SER A 13 -14.48 -1.74 -1.27
N LYS A 14 -13.69 -2.74 -1.68
CA LYS A 14 -13.88 -4.13 -1.25
C LYS A 14 -13.51 -4.35 0.21
N TYR A 15 -12.41 -3.76 0.66
CA TYR A 15 -11.87 -3.96 2.00
C TYR A 15 -12.80 -3.41 3.10
N THR A 16 -13.45 -2.28 2.84
CA THR A 16 -14.33 -1.63 3.82
C THR A 16 -15.80 -1.94 3.60
N LYS A 17 -16.14 -2.93 2.77
CA LYS A 17 -17.53 -3.21 2.38
C LYS A 17 -18.42 -3.53 3.59
N ASP A 18 -17.87 -4.26 4.54
CA ASP A 18 -18.62 -4.74 5.72
C ASP A 18 -18.92 -3.61 6.72
N LEU A 19 -18.26 -2.45 6.60
CA LEU A 19 -18.59 -1.27 7.42
C LEU A 19 -19.97 -0.70 7.08
N LEU A 20 -20.50 -0.97 5.89
CA LEU A 20 -21.86 -0.54 5.56
C LEU A 20 -22.86 -1.20 6.51
N ASP A 21 -22.73 -2.51 6.72
CA ASP A 21 -23.58 -3.28 7.63
C ASP A 21 -23.45 -2.77 9.08
N GLU A 22 -22.24 -2.35 9.50
CA GLU A 22 -22.04 -1.72 10.82
C GLU A 22 -22.71 -0.33 10.93
N PHE A 23 -22.84 0.40 9.82
CA PHE A 23 -23.43 1.74 9.81
C PHE A 23 -24.94 1.73 9.60
N GLU A 24 -25.55 0.64 9.12
CA GLU A 24 -27.01 0.55 8.89
C GLU A 24 -27.84 0.90 10.14
N GLU A 25 -27.31 0.67 11.35
CA GLU A 25 -27.95 1.09 12.61
C GLU A 25 -28.19 2.61 12.73
N LEU A 26 -27.49 3.42 11.92
CA LEU A 26 -27.64 4.87 11.85
C LEU A 26 -28.69 5.31 10.81
N GLU A 27 -29.02 4.48 9.82
CA GLU A 27 -30.02 4.83 8.80
C GLU A 27 -31.40 5.04 9.44
N GLU A 28 -31.74 4.27 10.47
CA GLU A 28 -33.00 4.39 11.21
C GLU A 28 -33.17 5.77 11.88
N ASP A 29 -32.06 6.46 12.15
CA ASP A 29 -32.02 7.78 12.77
C ASP A 29 -31.97 8.92 11.73
N GLY A 30 -32.13 8.60 10.44
CA GLY A 30 -32.19 9.58 9.33
C GLY A 30 -30.83 10.14 8.90
N VAL A 31 -29.75 9.41 9.20
CA VAL A 31 -28.37 9.79 8.87
C VAL A 31 -27.95 9.15 7.55
N ASP A 32 -27.24 9.91 6.71
CA ASP A 32 -26.69 9.40 5.44
C ASP A 32 -25.42 8.58 5.71
N VAL A 33 -25.59 7.26 5.86
CA VAL A 33 -24.49 6.32 6.15
C VAL A 33 -23.53 6.18 4.99
N TYR A 34 -24.00 6.39 3.75
CA TYR A 34 -23.15 6.37 2.57
C TYR A 34 -22.17 7.53 2.58
N GLN A 35 -22.57 8.68 3.14
CA GLN A 35 -21.64 9.79 3.32
C GLN A 35 -20.48 9.42 4.24
N TYR A 36 -20.75 8.80 5.39
CA TYR A 36 -19.67 8.37 6.31
C TYR A 36 -18.78 7.29 5.70
N LEU A 37 -19.37 6.31 5.01
CA LEU A 37 -18.61 5.27 4.33
C LEU A 37 -17.69 5.87 3.26
N ASN A 38 -18.21 6.77 2.42
CA ASN A 38 -17.42 7.44 1.39
C ASN A 38 -16.29 8.29 2.00
N ASP A 39 -16.57 9.03 3.08
CA ASP A 39 -15.57 9.84 3.78
C ASP A 39 -14.48 8.98 4.42
N TYR A 40 -14.84 7.84 5.00
CA TYR A 40 -13.90 6.88 5.55
C TYR A 40 -13.03 6.26 4.45
N GLN A 41 -13.65 5.77 3.37
CA GLN A 41 -12.96 5.21 2.22
C GLN A 41 -11.98 6.21 1.59
N ALA A 42 -12.38 7.47 1.41
CA ALA A 42 -11.51 8.50 0.86
C ALA A 42 -10.27 8.75 1.73
N LYS A 43 -10.43 8.76 3.07
CA LYS A 43 -9.32 8.95 4.00
C LYS A 43 -8.41 7.72 4.06
N TYR A 44 -9.00 6.53 4.08
CA TYR A 44 -8.26 5.27 4.06
C TYR A 44 -7.44 5.15 2.77
N GLN A 45 -8.06 5.44 1.62
CA GLN A 45 -7.39 5.50 0.33
C GLN A 45 -6.25 6.51 0.35
N ALA A 46 -6.48 7.75 0.78
CA ALA A 46 -5.43 8.76 0.84
C ALA A 46 -4.22 8.33 1.70
N LYS A 47 -4.47 7.64 2.82
CA LYS A 47 -3.40 7.12 3.68
C LYS A 47 -2.60 5.98 3.05
N LEU A 48 -3.26 5.11 2.31
CA LEU A 48 -2.56 4.08 1.53
C LEU A 48 -1.83 4.66 0.32
N GLU A 49 -2.39 5.70 -0.30
CA GLU A 49 -1.73 6.42 -1.38
C GLU A 49 -0.45 7.10 -0.87
N GLU A 50 -0.49 7.77 0.28
CA GLU A 50 0.69 8.31 0.97
C GLU A 50 1.73 7.20 1.24
N PHE A 51 1.28 6.00 1.65
CA PHE A 51 2.15 4.86 1.91
C PHE A 51 2.89 4.38 0.64
N PHE A 52 2.21 4.35 -0.52
CA PHE A 52 2.78 3.93 -1.81
C PHE A 52 3.38 5.06 -2.64
N ASP A 53 3.46 6.29 -2.12
CA ASP A 53 3.97 7.44 -2.85
C ASP A 53 5.39 7.15 -3.44
N SER A 54 5.56 7.38 -4.74
CA SER A 54 6.82 7.06 -5.42
C SER A 54 7.96 8.04 -5.11
N GLU A 55 7.71 9.18 -4.47
CA GLU A 55 8.74 10.11 -3.99
C GLU A 55 9.01 9.89 -2.50
N TYR A 56 7.97 9.82 -1.66
CA TYR A 56 8.07 9.81 -0.19
C TYR A 56 7.35 8.63 0.51
N GLY A 57 6.92 7.62 -0.25
CA GLY A 57 6.11 6.52 0.28
C GLY A 57 6.88 5.62 1.24
N GLU A 58 6.27 5.41 2.41
CA GLU A 58 6.74 4.52 3.49
C GLU A 58 7.05 3.10 3.00
N ALA A 59 6.33 2.63 1.96
CA ALA A 59 6.56 1.34 1.31
C ALA A 59 8.04 1.14 0.94
N PHE A 60 8.67 2.19 0.40
CA PHE A 60 10.02 2.12 -0.19
C PHE A 60 11.15 2.48 0.79
N GLU A 61 10.86 2.61 2.09
CA GLU A 61 11.87 2.89 3.11
C GLU A 61 12.61 1.61 3.53
N PHE A 62 13.45 1.06 2.65
CA PHE A 62 14.14 -0.21 2.89
C PHE A 62 15.09 -0.16 4.10
N ASN A 63 15.12 -1.27 4.86
CA ASN A 63 16.16 -1.49 5.85
C ASN A 63 17.51 -1.62 5.15
N ALA A 64 18.53 -0.91 5.64
CA ALA A 64 19.88 -1.09 5.13
C ALA A 64 20.62 -2.13 5.98
N SER A 65 21.28 -3.08 5.33
CA SER A 65 22.50 -3.64 5.91
C SER A 65 23.62 -2.64 5.61
N ASP A 66 24.30 -2.18 6.66
CA ASP A 66 25.38 -1.19 6.54
C ASP A 66 26.57 -1.80 5.78
N ILE A 67 26.68 -1.49 4.49
CA ILE A 67 27.85 -1.80 3.68
C ILE A 67 28.38 -0.46 3.15
N PHE A 68 29.37 0.09 3.86
CA PHE A 68 30.28 1.14 3.40
C PHE A 68 29.69 2.49 2.94
N GLY A 69 28.77 3.10 3.71
CA GLY A 69 28.45 4.54 3.55
C GLY A 69 27.68 4.95 2.28
N LEU A 70 27.27 3.99 1.43
CA LEU A 70 26.47 4.18 0.21
C LEU A 70 24.97 3.88 0.44
N LYS A 71 24.52 4.03 1.69
CA LYS A 71 23.21 3.58 2.19
C LYS A 71 22.04 4.17 1.39
N ASP A 72 22.09 5.46 1.07
CA ASP A 72 20.99 6.14 0.40
C ASP A 72 20.93 5.82 -1.10
N GLU A 73 22.09 5.60 -1.74
CA GLU A 73 22.15 5.24 -3.16
C GLU A 73 21.65 3.82 -3.42
N VAL A 74 21.95 2.87 -2.53
CA VAL A 74 21.44 1.49 -2.59
C VAL A 74 19.95 1.43 -2.28
N LYS A 75 19.46 2.21 -1.30
CA LYS A 75 18.02 2.32 -1.04
C LYS A 75 17.27 2.87 -2.25
N LYS A 76 17.80 3.95 -2.84
CA LYS A 76 17.26 4.50 -4.07
C LYS A 76 17.28 3.48 -5.21
N ALA A 77 18.38 2.73 -5.36
CA ALA A 77 18.47 1.65 -6.35
C ALA A 77 17.35 0.61 -6.21
N LYS A 78 17.16 0.09 -4.99
CA LYS A 78 16.12 -0.90 -4.68
C LYS A 78 14.72 -0.36 -4.96
N LYS A 79 14.49 0.91 -4.60
CA LYS A 79 13.24 1.62 -4.90
C LYS A 79 13.00 1.74 -6.39
N ASP A 80 13.96 2.29 -7.14
CA ASP A 80 13.85 2.48 -8.58
C ASP A 80 13.59 1.13 -9.28
N PHE A 81 14.27 0.06 -8.85
CA PHE A 81 14.06 -1.31 -9.35
C PHE A 81 12.62 -1.82 -9.13
N LEU A 82 12.06 -1.66 -7.93
CA LEU A 82 10.67 -2.05 -7.69
C LEU A 82 9.68 -1.18 -8.47
N LEU A 83 9.93 0.13 -8.58
CA LEU A 83 9.06 1.05 -9.30
C LEU A 83 8.99 0.70 -10.80
N ASP A 84 10.11 0.31 -11.41
CA ASP A 84 10.14 -0.15 -12.79
C ASP A 84 9.26 -1.40 -12.97
N ILE A 85 9.31 -2.34 -12.03
CA ILE A 85 8.44 -3.53 -12.04
C ILE A 85 6.97 -3.17 -11.83
N TYR A 86 6.68 -2.40 -10.79
CA TYR A 86 5.30 -2.03 -10.45
C TYR A 86 4.65 -1.10 -11.47
N SER A 87 5.42 -0.43 -12.34
CA SER A 87 4.86 0.32 -13.46
C SER A 87 4.08 -0.56 -14.45
N TYR A 88 4.30 -1.88 -14.42
CA TYR A 88 3.58 -2.88 -15.20
C TYR A 88 2.58 -3.71 -14.37
N ALA A 89 2.49 -3.48 -13.07
CA ALA A 89 1.64 -4.25 -12.17
C ALA A 89 0.36 -3.50 -11.81
N SER A 90 -0.77 -4.20 -11.82
CA SER A 90 -1.97 -3.74 -11.13
C SER A 90 -1.81 -3.93 -9.61
N PHE A 91 -2.68 -3.30 -8.82
CA PHE A 91 -2.72 -3.59 -7.39
C PHE A 91 -3.11 -5.04 -7.10
N GLU A 92 -3.91 -5.66 -7.96
CA GLU A 92 -4.25 -7.07 -7.86
C GLU A 92 -3.02 -7.97 -8.08
N ASP A 93 -2.14 -7.62 -9.03
CA ASP A 93 -0.86 -8.32 -9.22
C ASP A 93 0.03 -8.17 -7.99
N PHE A 94 0.12 -6.96 -7.44
CA PHE A 94 0.84 -6.68 -6.19
C PHE A 94 0.39 -7.61 -5.06
N GLN A 95 -0.91 -7.82 -4.90
CA GLN A 95 -1.45 -8.71 -3.87
C GLN A 95 -1.15 -10.20 -4.14
N LYS A 96 -0.97 -10.58 -5.40
CA LYS A 96 -0.89 -11.99 -5.84
C LYS A 96 0.51 -12.49 -6.14
N PHE A 97 1.54 -11.66 -6.18
CA PHE A 97 2.91 -12.10 -6.49
C PHE A 97 3.37 -13.29 -5.64
N ASN A 98 3.05 -13.30 -4.35
CA ASN A 98 3.38 -14.41 -3.46
C ASN A 98 2.62 -15.70 -3.75
N ASP A 99 1.44 -15.62 -4.37
CA ASP A 99 0.72 -16.79 -4.87
C ASP A 99 1.26 -17.24 -6.23
N TYR A 100 1.63 -16.31 -7.12
CA TYR A 100 2.30 -16.64 -8.37
C TYR A 100 3.61 -17.40 -8.13
N LYS A 101 4.39 -17.00 -7.12
CA LYS A 101 5.61 -17.69 -6.67
C LYS A 101 5.37 -19.18 -6.35
N LYS A 102 4.22 -19.52 -5.78
CA LYS A 102 3.86 -20.92 -5.43
C LYS A 102 3.49 -21.74 -6.67
N VAL A 103 2.95 -21.10 -7.71
CA VAL A 103 2.41 -21.78 -8.91
C VAL A 103 3.46 -21.89 -10.03
N ALA A 104 4.22 -20.83 -10.28
CA ALA A 104 5.11 -20.70 -11.44
C ALA A 104 6.49 -21.34 -11.26
N GLY A 105 6.88 -21.64 -10.01
CA GLY A 105 8.27 -21.79 -9.64
C GLY A 105 8.98 -20.43 -9.57
N PHE A 106 10.09 -20.37 -8.83
CA PHE A 106 10.73 -19.12 -8.39
C PHE A 106 11.19 -18.17 -9.52
N ASN A 107 11.33 -18.65 -10.76
CA ASN A 107 12.06 -17.94 -11.83
C ASN A 107 11.16 -17.39 -12.96
N ASN A 108 9.86 -17.18 -12.75
CA ASN A 108 8.95 -16.82 -13.83
C ASN A 108 7.77 -15.94 -13.39
N VAL A 109 7.82 -15.32 -12.22
CA VAL A 109 6.64 -14.62 -11.71
C VAL A 109 6.42 -13.29 -12.44
N LEU A 110 7.48 -12.57 -12.78
CA LEU A 110 7.35 -11.32 -13.53
C LEU A 110 6.72 -11.55 -14.91
N ASN A 111 6.84 -12.75 -15.48
CA ASN A 111 6.19 -13.12 -16.74
C ASN A 111 4.65 -13.21 -16.67
N TYR A 112 4.06 -13.15 -15.47
CA TYR A 112 2.60 -13.01 -15.29
C TYR A 112 2.12 -11.57 -15.44
N LEU A 113 3.03 -10.59 -15.38
CA LEU A 113 2.67 -9.20 -15.58
C LEU A 113 2.22 -8.96 -17.01
N SER A 114 1.14 -8.21 -17.13
CA SER A 114 0.60 -7.84 -18.44
C SER A 114 1.48 -6.78 -19.08
N HIS A 115 1.70 -6.91 -20.40
CA HIS A 115 2.38 -5.88 -21.21
C HIS A 115 3.85 -5.59 -20.88
N ILE A 116 4.57 -6.53 -20.26
CA ILE A 116 6.03 -6.40 -20.12
C ILE A 116 6.75 -6.54 -21.47
N PRO A 117 7.92 -5.88 -21.66
CA PRO A 117 8.81 -6.11 -22.80
C PRO A 117 9.26 -7.58 -22.92
N HIS A 118 9.70 -7.99 -24.12
CA HIS A 118 10.18 -9.36 -24.35
C HIS A 118 11.43 -9.70 -23.54
N ASP A 119 12.34 -8.75 -23.38
CA ASP A 119 13.62 -8.90 -22.69
C ASP A 119 13.60 -8.27 -21.28
N PHE A 120 12.43 -8.28 -20.62
CA PHE A 120 12.18 -7.50 -19.40
C PHE A 120 13.20 -7.74 -18.27
N HIS A 121 13.55 -9.00 -17.96
CA HIS A 121 14.56 -9.31 -16.94
C HIS A 121 15.95 -8.79 -17.32
N ILE A 122 16.29 -8.79 -18.61
CA ILE A 122 17.56 -8.26 -19.11
C ILE A 122 17.58 -6.74 -18.96
N GLU A 123 16.51 -6.05 -19.35
CA GLU A 123 16.39 -4.60 -19.19
C GLU A 123 16.45 -4.18 -17.71
N LEU A 124 15.78 -4.92 -16.82
CA LEU A 124 15.87 -4.69 -15.37
C LEU A 124 17.30 -4.87 -14.85
N TYR A 125 18.01 -5.90 -15.30
CA TYR A 125 19.41 -6.09 -14.94
C TYR A 125 20.31 -4.95 -15.45
N GLU A 126 20.18 -4.55 -16.72
CA GLU A 126 21.01 -3.51 -17.32
C GLU A 126 20.76 -2.14 -16.67
N ASN A 127 19.51 -1.79 -16.39
CA ASN A 127 19.14 -0.52 -15.76
C ASN A 127 19.53 -0.46 -14.27
N HIS A 128 19.62 -1.63 -13.61
CA HIS A 128 19.88 -1.74 -12.17
C HIS A 128 21.14 -2.54 -11.83
N GLN A 129 22.14 -2.56 -12.72
CA GLN A 129 23.34 -3.41 -12.62
C GLN A 129 24.05 -3.32 -11.25
N LYS A 130 24.01 -2.14 -10.61
CA LYS A 130 24.54 -1.91 -9.26
C LYS A 130 23.97 -2.84 -8.17
N LEU A 131 22.79 -3.42 -8.39
CA LEU A 131 22.15 -4.36 -7.46
C LEU A 131 22.59 -5.81 -7.66
N PHE A 132 23.12 -6.15 -8.83
CA PHE A 132 23.34 -7.54 -9.26
C PHE A 132 24.81 -7.89 -9.50
N GLY A 133 25.69 -6.89 -9.68
CA GLY A 133 27.07 -7.11 -10.07
C GLY A 133 27.17 -7.74 -11.47
N ASP A 134 28.27 -8.45 -11.73
CA ASP A 134 28.48 -9.12 -13.01
C ASP A 134 27.85 -10.52 -12.98
N LEU A 135 26.74 -10.69 -13.72
CA LEU A 135 26.04 -11.96 -13.86
C LEU A 135 26.28 -12.57 -15.23
N ARG A 136 26.29 -13.91 -15.33
CA ARG A 136 26.19 -14.57 -16.65
C ARG A 136 24.77 -14.45 -17.15
N PHE A 137 24.60 -14.37 -18.47
CA PHE A 137 23.27 -14.26 -19.10
C PHE A 137 22.26 -15.30 -18.59
N SER A 138 22.71 -16.55 -18.39
CA SER A 138 21.88 -17.65 -17.87
C SER A 138 21.41 -17.49 -16.40
N GLU A 139 21.97 -16.54 -15.66
CA GLU A 139 21.69 -16.29 -14.23
C GLU A 139 20.76 -15.09 -14.03
N ILE A 140 20.59 -14.24 -15.05
CA ILE A 140 19.88 -12.95 -14.95
C ILE A 140 18.45 -13.16 -14.47
N GLU A 141 17.66 -14.00 -15.14
CA GLU A 141 16.24 -14.21 -14.80
C GLU A 141 16.07 -14.62 -13.33
N GLY A 142 16.87 -15.60 -12.88
CA GLY A 142 16.78 -16.13 -11.52
C GLY A 142 17.17 -15.12 -10.45
N GLU A 143 18.24 -14.35 -10.65
CA GLU A 143 18.67 -13.35 -9.66
C GLU A 143 17.77 -12.10 -9.66
N VAL A 144 17.23 -11.69 -10.81
CA VAL A 144 16.23 -10.60 -10.90
C VAL A 144 14.97 -10.97 -10.14
N GLU A 145 14.41 -12.16 -10.35
CA GLU A 145 13.24 -12.66 -9.62
C GLU A 145 13.52 -12.78 -8.12
N LYS A 146 14.72 -13.24 -7.75
CA LYS A 146 15.14 -13.34 -6.35
C LYS A 146 15.17 -11.99 -5.65
N LEU A 147 15.80 -11.00 -6.27
CA LEU A 147 15.85 -9.66 -5.70
C LEU A 147 14.45 -9.03 -5.65
N PHE A 148 13.66 -9.22 -6.71
CA PHE A 148 12.27 -8.78 -6.73
C PHE A 148 11.50 -9.33 -5.53
N PHE A 149 11.56 -10.63 -5.28
CA PHE A 149 10.84 -11.21 -4.14
C PHE A 149 11.38 -10.78 -2.79
N GLU A 150 12.69 -10.63 -2.61
CA GLU A 150 13.25 -10.10 -1.37
C GLU A 150 12.66 -8.72 -1.04
N LEU A 151 12.62 -7.84 -2.04
CA LEU A 151 12.13 -6.47 -1.87
C LEU A 151 10.61 -6.40 -1.80
N HIS A 152 9.90 -7.19 -2.62
CA HIS A 152 8.45 -7.28 -2.60
C HIS A 152 7.95 -7.81 -1.25
N ASP A 153 8.57 -8.86 -0.69
CA ASP A 153 8.20 -9.42 0.61
C ASP A 153 8.37 -8.38 1.74
N GLU A 154 9.41 -7.53 1.69
CA GLU A 154 9.59 -6.43 2.64
C GLU A 154 8.49 -5.37 2.50
N VAL A 155 8.19 -4.94 1.27
CA VAL A 155 7.12 -3.95 1.00
C VAL A 155 5.76 -4.50 1.40
N TYR A 156 5.47 -5.75 1.05
CA TYR A 156 4.20 -6.40 1.30
C TYR A 156 3.94 -6.56 2.81
N SER A 157 4.97 -6.96 3.57
CA SER A 157 4.88 -7.02 5.04
C SER A 157 4.60 -5.64 5.65
N LYS A 158 5.18 -4.56 5.11
CA LYS A 158 4.87 -3.20 5.56
C LYS A 158 3.45 -2.79 5.20
N PHE A 159 2.97 -3.16 4.03
CA PHE A 159 1.59 -2.93 3.61
C PHE A 159 0.59 -3.61 4.55
N GLU A 160 0.80 -4.88 4.89
CA GLU A 160 -0.05 -5.58 5.86
C GLU A 160 -0.06 -4.90 7.23
N ASN A 161 1.11 -4.49 7.72
CA ASN A 161 1.20 -3.71 8.97
C ASN A 161 0.49 -2.35 8.87
N LYS A 162 0.52 -1.71 7.70
CA LYS A 162 -0.18 -0.45 7.47
C LYS A 162 -1.69 -0.62 7.53
N LEU A 163 -2.23 -1.69 6.94
CA LEU A 163 -3.67 -2.02 7.05
C LEU A 163 -4.07 -2.16 8.53
N ILE A 164 -3.32 -2.94 9.29
CA ILE A 164 -3.57 -3.15 10.72
C ILE A 164 -3.51 -1.83 11.50
N SER A 165 -2.51 -0.97 11.21
CA SER A 165 -2.40 0.35 11.85
C SER A 165 -3.60 1.23 11.51
N LEU A 166 -4.01 1.30 10.24
CA LEU A 166 -5.18 2.09 9.82
C LEU A 166 -6.47 1.58 10.46
N ASP A 167 -6.67 0.27 10.55
CA ASP A 167 -7.87 -0.32 11.16
C ASP A 167 -7.96 -0.02 12.67
N ASN A 168 -6.83 0.26 13.32
CA ASN A 168 -6.77 0.62 14.74
C ASN A 168 -6.81 2.13 14.99
N GLU A 169 -6.22 2.94 14.11
CA GLU A 169 -5.97 4.36 14.33
C GLU A 169 -6.93 5.28 13.59
N LEU A 170 -7.51 4.84 12.47
CA LEU A 170 -8.37 5.67 11.65
C LEU A 170 -9.80 5.63 12.21
N PRO A 171 -10.33 6.75 12.75
CA PRO A 171 -11.70 6.78 13.22
C PRO A 171 -12.65 6.68 12.02
N TYR A 172 -13.77 5.99 12.22
CA TYR A 172 -14.85 5.86 11.25
C TYR A 172 -15.51 7.20 10.99
N PHE A 173 -15.70 7.99 12.06
CA PHE A 173 -16.48 9.22 12.00
C PHE A 173 -15.67 10.46 12.34
N TYR A 174 -15.99 11.55 11.64
CA TYR A 174 -15.43 12.88 11.86
C TYR A 174 -16.59 13.87 12.01
N PRO A 175 -17.16 13.98 13.22
CA PRO A 175 -18.33 14.80 13.44
C PRO A 175 -18.09 16.26 13.10
N GLN A 176 -19.08 16.90 12.49
CA GLN A 176 -19.04 18.31 12.09
C GLN A 176 -19.47 19.23 13.24
N ASP A 177 -20.30 18.74 14.16
CA ASP A 177 -20.75 19.48 15.33
C ASP A 177 -20.83 18.65 16.63
N GLU A 178 -21.07 19.34 17.75
CA GLU A 178 -21.11 18.71 19.09
C GLU A 178 -22.31 17.77 19.26
N LYS A 179 -23.44 18.01 18.56
CA LYS A 179 -24.61 17.14 18.66
C LYS A 179 -24.34 15.82 17.96
N GLU A 180 -23.76 15.88 16.76
CA GLU A 180 -23.32 14.72 16.00
C GLU A 180 -22.27 13.92 16.77
N LEU A 181 -21.28 14.59 17.38
CA LEU A 181 -20.30 13.95 18.26
C LEU A 181 -20.96 13.17 19.41
N VAL A 182 -21.88 13.80 20.16
CA VAL A 182 -22.57 13.14 21.28
C VAL A 182 -23.41 11.96 20.81
N TYR A 183 -24.08 12.11 19.66
CA TYR A 183 -24.87 11.06 19.07
C TYR A 183 -24.00 9.85 18.66
N LEU A 184 -22.91 10.08 17.93
CA LEU A 184 -22.00 9.02 17.49
C LEU A 184 -21.33 8.32 18.68
N LEU A 185 -20.92 9.06 19.72
CA LEU A 185 -20.37 8.50 20.96
C LEU A 185 -21.40 7.71 21.78
N SER A 186 -22.70 7.87 21.51
CA SER A 186 -23.76 7.05 22.12
C SER A 186 -23.94 5.70 21.44
N LYS A 187 -23.41 5.55 20.22
CA LYS A 187 -23.55 4.36 19.36
C LYS A 187 -22.23 3.60 19.19
N PHE A 188 -21.11 4.30 19.15
CA PHE A 188 -19.78 3.74 18.86
C PHE A 188 -18.77 4.01 19.97
N GLU A 189 -17.73 3.18 20.00
CA GLU A 189 -16.59 3.39 20.88
C GLU A 189 -15.84 4.70 20.57
N PRO A 190 -15.29 5.40 21.57
CA PRO A 190 -14.61 6.68 21.38
C PRO A 190 -13.45 6.65 20.38
N ASN A 191 -12.73 5.54 20.25
CA ASN A 191 -11.66 5.36 19.27
C ASN A 191 -12.16 5.38 17.81
N ARG A 192 -13.45 5.10 17.56
CA ARG A 192 -14.07 5.17 16.24
C ARG A 192 -14.58 6.56 15.87
N VAL A 193 -14.56 7.52 16.80
CA VAL A 193 -15.07 8.88 16.60
C VAL A 193 -13.97 9.91 16.82
N CYS A 194 -13.69 10.77 15.83
CA CYS A 194 -12.64 11.77 15.96
C CYS A 194 -13.04 12.93 16.91
N GLU A 195 -12.52 12.92 18.14
CA GLU A 195 -12.80 13.97 19.14
C GLU A 195 -11.93 15.24 18.99
N SER A 196 -10.85 15.18 18.18
CA SER A 196 -9.80 16.20 18.06
C SER A 196 -10.28 17.65 17.76
N PRO A 197 -11.31 17.90 16.92
CA PRO A 197 -11.80 19.25 16.67
C PRO A 197 -12.45 19.93 17.89
N PHE A 198 -12.93 19.14 18.85
CA PHE A 198 -13.74 19.61 19.98
C PHE A 198 -12.95 19.63 21.30
N LEU A 199 -11.97 18.73 21.46
CA LEU A 199 -11.07 18.74 22.63
C LEU A 199 -10.18 19.99 22.68
N ARG A 200 -9.79 20.56 21.52
CA ARG A 200 -8.98 21.80 21.47
C ARG A 200 -9.74 23.07 21.87
N ARG A 201 -11.07 23.04 21.96
CA ARG A 201 -11.88 24.20 22.37
C ARG A 201 -12.07 24.31 23.89
N LYS A 202 -11.62 23.30 24.66
CA LYS A 202 -11.77 23.23 26.12
C LYS A 202 -10.45 23.42 26.90
N GLN A 203 -9.37 23.83 26.24
CA GLN A 203 -8.11 24.26 26.86
C GLN A 203 -7.88 25.75 26.62
#